data_AF-L7LHF5-F1
#
_entry.id   AF-L7LHF5-F1
#
_cell.length_a   1.000
_cell.length_b   1.000
_cell.length_c   1.000
_cell.angle_alpha   90.00
_cell.angle_beta   90.00
_cell.angle_gamma   90.00
#
_symmetry.space_group_name_H-M   'P 1'
#
loop_
_entity.id
_entity.type
_entity.pdbx_description
1 polymer ?
#
loop_
_entity_poly.entity_id
_entity_poly.type
_entity_poly.pdbx_seq_one_letter_code
_entity_poly.pdbx_strand_id
1 'polypeptide(L)'
;MTVGVLGLLPISSALADSHRAAPPARPATAAERAIADLVGDRPLDAMRDLPADFSRRLGYRPVVIDGRPLNPAGDCSSPVPLPDRFTDACRAHDLGYDLLRYSDSTGRPAGAWARTALDGRLIDDMHAVCDDPLCHAAAETARTGLAVNTWRQHSGPPVRESGGTIVLGYLSRTAETVGLR
;
A
#
# COMPACT_ATOMS: atom_id res chain seq x y z
N MET A 1 27.67 -24.17 9.61
CA MET A 1 26.27 -23.73 9.68
C MET A 1 26.22 -22.25 9.30
N THR A 2 26.15 -21.96 8.00
CA THR A 2 26.17 -20.59 7.43
C THR A 2 25.01 -20.39 6.45
N VAL A 3 23.91 -21.12 6.68
CA VAL A 3 22.61 -20.87 6.07
C VAL A 3 21.81 -20.13 7.14
N GLY A 4 21.85 -18.80 7.15
CA GLY A 4 21.15 -18.03 8.18
C GLY A 4 21.24 -16.52 8.00
N VAL A 5 22.38 -16.00 7.55
CA VAL A 5 22.57 -14.54 7.41
C VAL A 5 21.98 -14.01 6.10
N LEU A 6 22.05 -14.77 4.98
CA LEU A 6 21.55 -14.30 3.68
C LEU A 6 20.01 -14.23 3.58
N GLY A 7 19.27 -15.05 4.33
CA GLY A 7 17.81 -15.06 4.29
C GLY A 7 17.14 -13.93 5.07
N LEU A 8 17.83 -13.37 6.08
CA LEU A 8 17.31 -12.33 6.97
C LEU A 8 17.51 -10.89 6.44
N LEU A 9 18.52 -10.68 5.58
CA LEU A 9 18.83 -9.36 5.01
C LEU A 9 17.70 -8.70 4.21
N PRO A 10 17.01 -9.37 3.26
CA PRO A 10 15.96 -8.72 2.47
C PRO A 10 14.74 -8.31 3.29
N ILE A 11 14.43 -9.07 4.36
CA ILE A 11 13.33 -8.74 5.29
C ILE A 11 13.71 -7.52 6.13
N SER A 12 14.93 -7.46 6.67
CA SER A 12 15.38 -6.30 7.45
C SER A 12 15.39 -5.01 6.62
N SER A 13 15.82 -5.06 5.36
CA SER A 13 15.76 -3.90 4.46
C SER A 13 14.32 -3.49 4.15
N ALA A 14 13.44 -4.46 3.88
CA ALA A 14 12.03 -4.17 3.64
C ALA A 14 11.34 -3.54 4.86
N LEU A 15 11.65 -4.02 6.06
CA LEU A 15 11.11 -3.46 7.30
C LEU A 15 11.65 -2.05 7.57
N ALA A 16 12.93 -1.77 7.26
CA ALA A 16 13.47 -0.41 7.36
C ALA A 16 12.76 0.58 6.41
N ASP A 17 12.39 0.14 5.20
CA ASP A 17 11.67 0.96 4.21
C ASP A 17 10.17 1.10 4.54
N SER A 18 9.63 0.28 5.45
CA SER A 18 8.20 0.22 5.78
C SER A 18 7.71 1.31 6.73
N HIS A 19 8.61 2.17 7.22
CA HIS A 19 8.22 3.30 8.05
C HIS A 19 7.23 4.20 7.30
N ARG A 20 6.12 4.50 7.96
CA ARG A 20 5.09 5.39 7.43
C ARG A 20 5.70 6.75 7.11
N ALA A 21 5.80 7.07 5.83
CA ALA A 21 6.27 8.37 5.40
C ALA A 21 5.19 9.44 5.64
N ALA A 22 5.61 10.63 6.05
CA ALA A 22 4.72 11.78 6.12
C ALA A 22 4.46 12.30 4.69
N PRO A 23 3.20 12.65 4.35
CA PRO A 23 2.91 13.38 3.12
C PRO A 23 3.68 14.71 3.08
N PRO A 24 4.11 15.17 1.90
CA PRO A 24 4.71 16.50 1.77
C PRO A 24 3.69 17.58 2.10
N ALA A 25 4.15 18.72 2.62
CA ALA A 25 3.28 19.85 2.98
C ALA A 25 2.43 20.38 1.80
N ARG A 26 2.90 20.16 0.56
CA ARG A 26 2.20 20.53 -0.67
C ARG A 26 2.32 19.42 -1.71
N PRO A 27 1.38 18.46 -1.76
CA PRO A 27 1.36 17.44 -2.80
C PRO A 27 1.16 18.06 -4.19
N ALA A 28 1.86 17.55 -5.21
CA ALA A 28 2.02 18.22 -6.50
C ALA A 28 0.89 17.92 -7.50
N THR A 29 0.15 16.81 -7.30
CA THR A 29 -0.94 16.38 -8.19
C THR A 29 -2.27 16.25 -7.44
N ALA A 30 -3.38 16.20 -8.17
CA ALA A 30 -4.69 15.90 -7.57
C ALA A 30 -4.69 14.52 -6.89
N ALA A 31 -4.12 13.51 -7.56
CA ALA A 31 -4.00 12.18 -6.99
C ALA A 31 -3.12 12.15 -5.73
N GLU A 32 -2.02 12.90 -5.70
CA GLU A 32 -1.19 12.99 -4.50
C GLU A 32 -1.90 13.73 -3.35
N ARG A 33 -2.70 14.76 -3.64
CA ARG A 33 -3.55 15.41 -2.60
C ARG A 33 -4.59 14.44 -2.06
N ALA A 34 -5.29 13.73 -2.93
CA ALA A 34 -6.24 12.71 -2.52
C ALA A 34 -5.57 11.62 -1.66
N ILE A 35 -4.36 11.15 -2.03
CA ILE A 35 -3.59 10.21 -1.20
C ILE A 35 -3.23 10.83 0.15
N ALA A 36 -2.77 12.08 0.18
CA ALA A 36 -2.42 12.78 1.41
C ALA A 36 -3.62 12.90 2.36
N ASP A 37 -4.80 13.20 1.83
CA ASP A 37 -6.06 13.23 2.60
C ASP A 37 -6.45 11.84 3.09
N LEU A 38 -6.40 10.81 2.23
CA LEU A 38 -6.74 9.44 2.58
C LEU A 38 -5.93 8.94 3.78
N VAL A 39 -4.64 9.28 3.84
CA VAL A 39 -3.76 8.88 4.95
C VAL A 39 -3.85 9.83 6.15
N GLY A 40 -4.24 11.08 5.96
CA GLY A 40 -4.35 12.08 7.01
C GLY A 40 -5.57 11.94 7.93
N ASP A 41 -5.79 12.97 8.76
CA ASP A 41 -6.85 13.01 9.78
C ASP A 41 -8.25 13.23 9.18
N ARG A 42 -8.34 13.75 7.95
CA ARG A 42 -9.59 14.08 7.26
C ARG A 42 -9.72 13.29 5.94
N PRO A 43 -9.89 11.96 6.01
CA PRO A 43 -9.95 11.07 4.85
C PRO A 43 -11.02 11.45 3.82
N LEU A 44 -12.14 12.01 4.27
CA LEU A 44 -13.27 12.36 3.42
C LEU A 44 -12.91 13.48 2.44
N ASP A 45 -11.94 14.33 2.77
CA ASP A 45 -11.49 15.41 1.88
C ASP A 45 -10.89 14.87 0.59
N ALA A 46 -10.38 13.63 0.58
CA ALA A 46 -9.89 12.97 -0.63
C ALA A 46 -10.94 12.93 -1.75
N MET A 47 -12.23 12.86 -1.41
CA MET A 47 -13.32 12.90 -2.40
C MET A 47 -13.36 14.20 -3.21
N ARG A 48 -12.91 15.32 -2.61
CA ARG A 48 -12.81 16.63 -3.27
C ARG A 48 -11.57 16.73 -4.16
N ASP A 49 -10.50 16.03 -3.78
CA ASP A 49 -9.22 16.04 -4.49
C ASP A 49 -9.06 14.91 -5.53
N LEU A 50 -10.05 14.03 -5.67
CA LEU A 50 -10.06 13.02 -6.73
C LEU A 50 -9.85 13.67 -8.11
N PRO A 51 -8.99 13.07 -8.97
CA PRO A 51 -8.86 13.52 -10.34
C PRO A 51 -10.22 13.55 -11.06
N ALA A 52 -10.47 14.61 -11.84
CA ALA A 52 -11.78 14.84 -12.46
C ALA A 52 -12.24 13.72 -13.41
N ASP A 53 -11.30 12.97 -13.98
CA ASP A 53 -11.55 11.81 -14.84
C ASP A 53 -11.33 10.46 -14.15
N PHE A 54 -11.10 10.43 -12.84
CA PHE A 54 -10.84 9.20 -12.07
C PHE A 54 -11.90 8.13 -12.36
N SER A 55 -13.18 8.46 -12.16
CA SER A 55 -14.25 7.48 -12.35
C SER A 55 -14.43 7.02 -13.79
N ARG A 56 -14.10 7.87 -14.77
CA ARG A 56 -14.14 7.48 -16.19
C ARG A 56 -13.01 6.51 -16.51
N ARG A 57 -11.82 6.71 -15.94
CA ARG A 57 -10.66 5.84 -16.18
C ARG A 57 -10.72 4.52 -15.42
N LEU A 58 -11.12 4.58 -14.14
CA LEU A 58 -11.11 3.42 -13.25
C LEU A 58 -12.43 2.64 -13.30
N GLY A 59 -13.48 3.22 -13.90
CA GLY A 59 -14.76 2.53 -14.11
C GLY A 59 -15.67 2.47 -12.88
N TYR A 60 -15.33 3.18 -11.80
CA TYR A 60 -16.14 3.23 -10.59
C TYR A 60 -16.09 4.60 -9.90
N ARG A 61 -17.06 4.86 -9.02
CA ARG A 61 -17.05 6.00 -8.10
C ARG A 61 -16.77 5.48 -6.69
N PRO A 62 -15.83 6.07 -5.93
CA PRO A 62 -15.64 5.68 -4.55
C PRO A 62 -16.93 5.87 -3.74
N VAL A 63 -17.15 4.98 -2.78
CA VAL A 63 -18.24 5.07 -1.80
C VAL A 63 -17.68 5.57 -0.47
N VAL A 64 -18.54 6.13 0.38
CA VAL A 64 -18.14 6.58 1.72
C VAL A 64 -18.83 5.72 2.76
N ILE A 65 -18.04 5.09 3.62
CA ILE A 65 -18.49 4.31 4.79
C ILE A 65 -17.77 4.88 6.00
N ASP A 66 -18.52 5.25 7.04
CA ASP A 66 -17.99 5.82 8.29
C ASP A 66 -16.97 6.97 8.08
N GLY A 67 -17.27 7.84 7.11
CA GLY A 67 -16.42 8.99 6.77
C GLY A 67 -15.13 8.64 6.02
N ARG A 68 -14.91 7.38 5.64
CA ARG A 68 -13.77 6.93 4.83
C ARG A 68 -14.22 6.71 3.37
N PRO A 69 -13.47 7.21 2.38
CA PRO A 69 -13.66 6.83 0.98
C PRO A 69 -13.08 5.44 0.68
N LEU A 70 -13.84 4.61 -0.03
CA LEU A 70 -13.52 3.21 -0.32
C LEU A 70 -13.66 2.90 -1.81
N ASN A 71 -12.86 1.96 -2.31
CA ASN A 71 -13.18 1.24 -3.54
C ASN A 71 -14.33 0.25 -3.25
N PRO A 72 -15.53 0.40 -3.85
CA PRO A 72 -16.69 -0.45 -3.55
C PRO A 72 -16.49 -1.91 -3.98
N ALA A 73 -15.58 -2.17 -4.92
CA ALA A 73 -15.22 -3.51 -5.38
C ALA A 73 -13.85 -3.97 -4.85
N GLY A 74 -13.25 -3.20 -3.95
CA GLY A 74 -11.98 -3.56 -3.31
C GLY A 74 -12.13 -4.76 -2.39
N ASP A 75 -11.02 -5.45 -2.16
CA ASP A 75 -10.96 -6.68 -1.37
C ASP A 75 -9.62 -6.79 -0.65
N CYS A 76 -9.57 -7.57 0.43
CA CYS A 76 -8.33 -7.88 1.13
C CYS A 76 -7.51 -8.89 0.31
N SER A 77 -6.85 -8.39 -0.74
CA SER A 77 -5.94 -9.18 -1.57
C SER A 77 -4.68 -9.57 -0.79
N SER A 78 -4.75 -10.70 -0.11
CA SER A 78 -3.68 -11.26 0.71
C SER A 78 -3.43 -12.73 0.35
N PRO A 79 -2.15 -13.19 0.32
CA PRO A 79 -1.84 -14.60 0.10
C PRO A 79 -2.30 -15.50 1.27
N VAL A 80 -2.56 -14.89 2.43
CA VAL A 80 -3.16 -15.56 3.59
C VAL A 80 -4.52 -14.95 3.89
N PRO A 81 -5.53 -15.74 4.30
CA PRO A 81 -6.82 -15.19 4.70
C PRO A 81 -6.65 -14.14 5.81
N LEU A 82 -7.30 -12.99 5.63
CA LEU A 82 -7.36 -11.93 6.62
C LEU A 82 -8.76 -11.91 7.28
N PRO A 83 -8.87 -11.46 8.54
CA PRO A 83 -10.16 -11.29 9.19
C PRO A 83 -11.13 -10.40 8.40
N ASP A 84 -12.40 -10.80 8.29
CA ASP A 84 -13.45 -10.04 7.57
C ASP A 84 -13.62 -8.61 8.11
N ARG A 85 -13.34 -8.37 9.40
CA ARG A 85 -13.34 -7.03 9.99
C ARG A 85 -12.35 -6.06 9.34
N PHE A 86 -11.39 -6.53 8.53
CA PHE A 86 -10.46 -5.69 7.78
C PHE A 86 -10.98 -5.26 6.40
N THR A 87 -12.14 -5.75 5.94
CA THR A 87 -12.65 -5.49 4.59
C THR A 87 -12.69 -4.00 4.23
N ASP A 88 -13.21 -3.16 5.12
CA ASP A 88 -13.34 -1.72 4.83
C ASP A 88 -11.97 -1.01 4.84
N ALA A 89 -11.04 -1.45 5.70
CA ALA A 89 -9.66 -0.95 5.68
C ALA A 89 -8.96 -1.30 4.36
N CYS A 90 -9.09 -2.55 3.89
CA CYS A 90 -8.55 -2.98 2.60
C CYS A 90 -9.16 -2.21 1.43
N ARG A 91 -10.48 -1.97 1.43
CA ARG A 91 -11.15 -1.19 0.38
C ARG A 91 -10.70 0.28 0.34
N ALA A 92 -10.41 0.88 1.49
CA ALA A 92 -9.84 2.22 1.56
C ALA A 92 -8.39 2.25 1.03
N HIS A 93 -7.60 1.22 1.35
CA HIS A 93 -6.24 1.06 0.83
C HIS A 93 -6.20 0.85 -0.68
N ASP A 94 -7.10 0.02 -1.22
CA ASP A 94 -7.23 -0.23 -2.65
C ASP A 94 -7.53 1.06 -3.43
N LEU A 95 -8.38 1.95 -2.88
CA LEU A 95 -8.61 3.27 -3.47
C LEU A 95 -7.31 4.09 -3.57
N GLY A 96 -6.48 4.07 -2.52
CA GLY A 96 -5.17 4.71 -2.53
C GLY A 96 -4.22 4.11 -3.57
N TYR A 97 -4.20 2.78 -3.69
CA TYR A 97 -3.42 2.08 -4.72
C TYR A 97 -3.91 2.39 -6.14
N ASP A 98 -5.21 2.55 -6.35
CA ASP A 98 -5.77 2.99 -7.63
C ASP A 98 -5.36 4.42 -7.97
N LEU A 99 -5.19 5.30 -6.98
CA LEU A 99 -4.60 6.64 -7.18
C LEU A 99 -3.10 6.58 -7.52
N LEU A 100 -2.33 5.64 -6.97
CA LEU A 100 -0.94 5.41 -7.38
C LEU A 100 -0.86 4.97 -8.85
N ARG A 101 -1.68 3.98 -9.25
CA ARG A 101 -1.76 3.49 -10.63
C ARG A 101 -2.26 4.58 -11.58
N TYR A 102 -3.25 5.36 -11.17
CA TYR A 102 -3.72 6.51 -11.93
C TYR A 102 -2.58 7.50 -12.19
N SER A 103 -1.82 7.87 -11.14
CA SER A 103 -0.71 8.82 -11.22
C SER A 103 0.37 8.36 -12.21
N ASP A 104 0.74 7.08 -12.12
CA ASP A 104 1.70 6.47 -13.03
C ASP A 104 1.20 6.43 -14.49
N SER A 105 -0.04 5.98 -14.70
CA SER A 105 -0.66 5.90 -16.04
C SER A 105 -0.87 7.26 -16.72
N THR A 106 -0.81 8.35 -15.96
CA THR A 106 -0.92 9.73 -16.45
C THR A 106 0.44 10.40 -16.64
N GLY A 107 1.54 9.67 -16.45
CA GLY A 107 2.91 10.18 -16.59
C GLY A 107 3.32 11.13 -15.47
N ARG A 108 2.61 11.12 -14.34
CA ARG A 108 2.89 11.94 -13.16
C ARG A 108 2.91 11.05 -11.91
N PRO A 109 3.87 10.11 -11.80
CA PRO A 109 3.92 9.16 -10.70
C PRO A 109 3.94 9.90 -9.37
N ALA A 110 3.25 9.35 -8.37
CA ALA A 110 3.27 9.89 -7.02
C ALA A 110 4.67 9.75 -6.42
N GLY A 111 5.02 10.66 -5.50
CA GLY A 111 6.29 10.61 -4.78
C GLY A 111 6.44 9.31 -3.97
N ALA A 112 7.69 8.93 -3.70
CA ALA A 112 8.04 7.69 -2.98
C ALA A 112 7.40 7.55 -1.58
N TRP A 113 6.92 8.65 -1.00
CA TRP A 113 6.19 8.66 0.27
C TRP A 113 4.82 7.98 0.18
N ALA A 114 4.18 8.02 -1.00
CA ALA A 114 2.75 7.77 -1.13
C ALA A 114 2.39 6.32 -0.82
N ARG A 115 3.15 5.36 -1.35
CA ARG A 115 2.89 3.94 -1.13
C ARG A 115 3.10 3.53 0.33
N THR A 116 4.22 3.91 0.94
CA THR A 116 4.49 3.56 2.34
C THR A 116 3.54 4.27 3.32
N ALA A 117 3.08 5.48 2.98
CA ALA A 117 2.05 6.16 3.75
C ALA A 117 0.69 5.43 3.70
N LEU A 118 0.29 4.95 2.52
CA LEU A 118 -0.93 4.15 2.34
C LEU A 118 -0.84 2.81 3.07
N ASP A 119 0.28 2.10 2.92
CA ASP A 119 0.53 0.83 3.60
C ASP A 119 0.48 1.02 5.12
N GLY A 120 1.16 2.03 5.66
CA GLY A 120 1.11 2.36 7.09
C GLY A 120 -0.30 2.66 7.57
N ARG A 121 -1.07 3.45 6.80
CA ARG A 121 -2.45 3.78 7.15
C ARG A 121 -3.38 2.55 7.16
N LEU A 122 -3.23 1.64 6.22
CA LEU A 122 -3.99 0.38 6.22
C LEU A 122 -3.78 -0.37 7.53
N ILE A 123 -2.53 -0.46 7.99
CA ILE A 123 -2.23 -1.19 9.22
C ILE A 123 -2.79 -0.48 10.46
N ASP A 124 -2.75 0.85 10.50
CA ASP A 124 -3.38 1.62 11.57
C ASP A 124 -4.91 1.38 11.60
N ASP A 125 -5.55 1.40 10.42
CA ASP A 125 -7.00 1.14 10.28
C ASP A 125 -7.35 -0.32 10.66
N MET A 126 -6.49 -1.30 10.36
CA MET A 126 -6.65 -2.69 10.82
C MET A 126 -6.55 -2.81 12.34
N HIS A 127 -5.56 -2.17 12.96
CA HIS A 127 -5.43 -2.20 14.42
C HIS A 127 -6.59 -1.50 15.14
N ALA A 128 -7.18 -0.47 14.53
CA ALA A 128 -8.30 0.27 15.11
C ALA A 128 -9.57 -0.56 15.30
N VAL A 129 -9.75 -1.62 14.50
CA VAL A 129 -10.89 -2.54 14.59
C VAL A 129 -10.58 -3.83 15.37
N CYS A 130 -9.37 -3.94 15.93
CA CYS A 130 -8.96 -5.11 16.68
C CYS A 130 -9.38 -5.04 18.16
N ASP A 131 -9.83 -6.17 18.67
CA ASP A 131 -10.24 -6.38 20.06
C ASP A 131 -9.52 -7.57 20.74
N ASP A 132 -8.68 -8.29 19.99
CA ASP A 132 -8.02 -9.51 20.43
C ASP A 132 -6.57 -9.64 19.88
N PRO A 133 -5.67 -10.38 20.55
CA PRO A 133 -4.27 -10.53 20.11
C PRO A 133 -4.09 -11.18 18.73
N LEU A 134 -4.98 -12.09 18.32
CA LEU A 134 -4.92 -12.74 17.02
C LEU A 134 -5.26 -11.74 15.89
N CYS A 135 -6.17 -10.79 16.16
CA CYS A 135 -6.40 -9.66 15.28
C CYS A 135 -5.13 -8.86 15.03
N HIS A 136 -4.47 -8.43 16.12
CA HIS A 136 -3.26 -7.63 16.01
C HIS A 136 -2.16 -8.41 15.29
N ALA A 137 -2.01 -9.71 15.56
CA ALA A 137 -1.06 -10.56 14.85
C ALA A 137 -1.35 -10.67 13.33
N ALA A 138 -2.62 -10.70 12.92
CA ALA A 138 -3.00 -10.67 11.51
C ALA A 138 -2.62 -9.34 10.85
N ALA A 139 -2.83 -8.21 11.53
CA ALA A 139 -2.41 -6.89 11.06
C ALA A 139 -0.87 -6.79 10.95
N GLU A 140 -0.11 -7.33 11.91
CA GLU A 140 1.36 -7.42 11.83
C GLU A 140 1.85 -8.26 10.64
N THR A 141 1.13 -9.35 10.35
CA THR A 141 1.44 -10.21 9.18
C THR A 141 1.20 -9.44 7.88
N ALA A 142 0.10 -8.69 7.78
CA ALA A 142 -0.18 -7.82 6.65
C ALA A 142 0.90 -6.73 6.48
N ARG A 143 1.36 -6.10 7.59
CA ARG A 143 2.45 -5.12 7.57
C ARG A 143 3.71 -5.70 6.96
N THR A 144 4.10 -6.90 7.39
CA THR A 144 5.28 -7.58 6.86
C THR A 144 5.14 -7.91 5.37
N GLY A 145 3.98 -8.43 4.96
CA GLY A 145 3.69 -8.74 3.55
C GLY A 145 3.77 -7.49 2.66
N LEU A 146 3.18 -6.38 3.09
CA LEU A 146 3.24 -5.10 2.39
C LEU A 146 4.66 -4.56 2.31
N ALA A 147 5.38 -4.50 3.43
CA ALA A 147 6.77 -4.04 3.49
C ALA A 147 7.64 -4.75 2.47
N VAL A 148 7.56 -6.09 2.46
CA VAL A 148 8.34 -6.93 1.55
C VAL A 148 7.91 -6.71 0.10
N ASN A 149 6.62 -6.63 -0.19
CA ASN A 149 6.13 -6.38 -1.56
C ASN A 149 6.49 -4.97 -2.06
N THR A 150 6.45 -3.98 -1.19
CA THR A 150 6.79 -2.58 -1.45
C THR A 150 8.27 -2.44 -1.74
N TRP A 151 9.14 -3.03 -0.91
CA TRP A 151 10.57 -3.12 -1.18
C TRP A 151 10.87 -3.87 -2.49
N ARG A 152 10.13 -4.96 -2.78
CA ARG A 152 10.32 -5.75 -4.00
C ARG A 152 10.07 -4.92 -5.25
N GLN A 153 9.06 -4.04 -5.21
CA GLN A 153 8.63 -3.20 -6.32
C GLN A 153 9.22 -1.78 -6.26
N HIS A 154 10.32 -1.57 -5.53
CA HIS A 154 11.00 -0.28 -5.39
C HIS A 154 10.06 0.87 -4.97
N SER A 155 9.08 0.57 -4.12
CA SER A 155 8.04 1.51 -3.67
C SER A 155 7.17 2.10 -4.79
N GLY A 156 7.22 1.55 -6.01
CA GLY A 156 6.39 1.97 -7.14
C GLY A 156 4.92 1.54 -6.97
N PRO A 157 4.04 1.86 -7.93
CA PRO A 157 2.65 1.39 -7.89
C PRO A 157 2.56 -0.14 -7.90
N PRO A 158 1.60 -0.74 -7.19
CA PRO A 158 1.42 -2.18 -7.19
C PRO A 158 0.83 -2.64 -8.51
N VAL A 159 1.55 -3.52 -9.21
CA VAL A 159 1.15 -4.10 -10.50
C VAL A 159 0.62 -5.53 -10.33
N ARG A 160 -0.29 -5.96 -11.21
CA ARG A 160 -0.69 -7.37 -11.32
C ARG A 160 0.42 -8.13 -12.03
N GLU A 161 0.92 -9.19 -11.39
CA GLU A 161 2.09 -9.94 -11.84
C GLU A 161 1.82 -11.45 -11.80
N SER A 162 2.49 -12.19 -12.68
CA SER A 162 2.52 -13.65 -12.59
C SER A 162 3.39 -14.10 -11.41
N GLY A 163 3.17 -15.33 -10.90
CA GLY A 163 4.02 -15.89 -9.86
C GLY A 163 5.50 -15.92 -10.24
N GLY A 164 5.83 -16.20 -11.50
CA GLY A 164 7.22 -16.16 -12.00
C GLY A 164 7.82 -14.75 -11.94
N THR A 165 7.05 -13.72 -12.30
CA THR A 165 7.48 -12.31 -12.22
C THR A 165 7.75 -11.91 -10.76
N ILE A 166 6.90 -12.34 -9.84
CA ILE A 166 7.09 -12.10 -8.40
C ILE A 166 8.41 -12.70 -7.93
N VAL A 167 8.67 -13.99 -8.24
CA VAL A 167 9.90 -14.69 -7.85
C VAL A 167 11.15 -14.00 -8.42
N LEU A 168 11.12 -13.64 -9.71
CA LEU A 168 12.23 -12.91 -10.33
C LEU A 168 12.50 -11.56 -9.67
N GLY A 169 11.44 -10.82 -9.32
CA GLY A 169 11.56 -9.56 -8.59
C GLY A 169 12.26 -9.74 -7.24
N TYR A 170 11.89 -10.77 -6.47
CA TYR A 170 12.55 -11.12 -5.20
C TYR A 170 14.04 -11.42 -5.35
N LEU A 171 14.40 -12.26 -6.33
CA LEU A 171 15.79 -12.62 -6.59
C LEU A 171 16.61 -11.39 -6.98
N SER A 172 16.08 -10.57 -7.88
CA SER A 172 16.73 -9.35 -8.36
C SER A 172 17.00 -8.37 -7.22
N ARG A 173 15.99 -8.10 -6.37
CA ARG A 173 16.12 -7.19 -5.24
C ARG A 173 17.04 -7.72 -4.15
N THR A 174 17.04 -9.03 -3.92
CA THR A 174 17.99 -9.64 -2.98
C THR A 174 19.42 -9.43 -3.47
N ALA A 175 19.70 -9.67 -4.75
CA ALA A 175 21.01 -9.43 -5.35
C ALA A 175 21.45 -7.96 -5.26
N GLU A 176 20.52 -7.00 -5.43
CA GLU A 176 20.78 -5.57 -5.16
C GLU A 176 21.25 -5.32 -3.73
N THR A 177 20.50 -5.83 -2.77
CA THR A 177 20.75 -5.57 -1.35
C THR A 177 22.08 -6.16 -0.88
N VAL A 178 22.54 -7.27 -1.47
CA VAL A 178 23.83 -7.87 -1.13
C VAL A 178 24.99 -7.43 -2.05
N GLY A 179 24.76 -6.48 -2.95
CA GLY A 179 25.81 -5.91 -3.80
C GLY A 179 26.35 -6.85 -4.87
N LEU A 180 25.55 -7.84 -5.32
CA LEU A 180 25.91 -8.82 -6.35
C LEU A 180 25.51 -8.36 -7.77
N ARG A 181 25.47 -7.04 -8.00
CA ARG A 181 25.13 -6.44 -9.29
C ARG A 181 26.34 -5.92 -10.03
#